data_AF-A0A3E0PTF8-F1
#
_entry.id   AF-A0A3E0PTF8-F1
#
_cell.length_a   1.000
_cell.length_b   1.000
_cell.length_c   1.000
_cell.angle_alpha   90.00
_cell.angle_beta   90.00
_cell.angle_gamma   90.00
#
_symmetry.space_group_name_H-M   'P 1'
#
loop_
_entity.id
_entity.type
_entity.pdbx_description
1 polymer ?
#
loop_
_entity_poly.entity_id
_entity_poly.type
_entity_poly.pdbx_seq_one_letter_code
_entity_poly.pdbx_strand_id
1 'polypeptide(L)' 'QVASFKTTGRRIFRMSPLHFHFDLGGWPETTVVIRFWILTGIGVALGLGLFYADFLRLEGIL' A
#
# COMPACT_ATOMS: atom_id res chain seq x y z
N GLN A 1 7.60 11.51 1.35
CA GLN A 1 8.20 12.58 0.51
C GLN A 1 8.29 13.92 1.22
N VAL A 2 7.17 14.59 1.56
CA VAL A 2 7.20 15.95 2.15
C VAL A 2 8.03 16.02 3.43
N ALA A 3 7.83 15.07 4.36
CA ALA A 3 8.62 14.99 5.59
C ALA A 3 10.13 14.87 5.33
N SER A 4 10.53 13.97 4.41
CA SER A 4 11.94 13.81 4.01
C SER A 4 12.51 15.09 3.41
N PHE A 5 11.79 15.74 2.49
CA PHE A 5 12.29 16.94 1.84
C PHE A 5 12.45 18.11 2.81
N LYS A 6 11.53 18.26 3.78
CA LYS A 6 11.62 19.30 4.81
C LYS A 6 12.74 19.05 5.83
N THR A 7 13.07 17.80 6.14
CA THR A 7 14.06 17.45 7.18
C THR A 7 15.47 17.25 6.63
N THR A 8 15.61 16.74 5.40
CA THR A 8 16.90 16.34 4.82
C THR A 8 17.23 17.07 3.53
N GLY A 9 16.29 17.82 2.94
CA GLY A 9 16.42 18.40 1.60
C GLY A 9 16.39 17.39 0.46
N ARG A 10 16.31 16.08 0.75
CA ARG A 10 16.37 15.00 -0.24
C ARG A 10 14.99 14.42 -0.52
N ARG A 11 14.73 14.16 -1.80
CA ARG A 11 13.53 13.45 -2.29
C ARG A 11 13.80 11.95 -2.30
N ILE A 12 12.90 11.16 -1.72
CA ILE A 12 13.02 9.68 -1.68
C ILE A 12 12.44 9.09 -2.97
N PHE A 13 11.26 9.57 -3.37
CA PHE A 13 10.62 9.16 -4.60
C PHE A 13 10.97 10.14 -5.73
N ARG A 14 11.11 9.63 -6.96
CA ARG A 14 11.16 10.42 -8.21
C ARG A 14 10.08 11.50 -8.25
N MET A 15 8.83 11.13 -7.92
CA MET A 15 7.70 12.04 -7.75
C MET A 15 6.72 11.46 -6.72
N SER A 16 5.91 12.34 -6.13
CA SER A 16 4.82 11.96 -5.22
C SER A 16 3.53 12.62 -5.69
N PRO A 17 2.35 11.96 -5.59
CA PRO A 17 2.07 10.67 -4.95
C PRO A 17 2.75 9.44 -5.58
N LEU A 18 2.74 8.31 -4.88
CA LEU A 18 3.57 7.13 -5.19
C LEU A 18 3.35 6.56 -6.61
N HIS A 19 2.14 6.62 -7.18
CA HIS A 19 1.89 6.07 -8.52
C HIS A 19 2.74 6.76 -9.61
N PHE A 20 2.98 8.07 -9.51
CA PHE A 20 3.86 8.81 -10.43
C PHE A 20 5.32 8.36 -10.34
N HIS A 21 5.74 7.78 -9.21
CA HIS A 21 7.10 7.23 -9.10
C HIS A 21 7.32 6.07 -10.08
N PHE A 22 6.28 5.26 -10.29
CA PHE A 22 6.32 4.10 -11.19
C PHE A 22 6.14 4.52 -12.64
N ASP A 23 5.28 5.49 -12.91
CA ASP A 23 5.10 6.07 -14.25
C ASP A 23 6.41 6.69 -14.76
N LEU A 24 7.06 7.54 -13.96
CA LEU A 24 8.42 8.05 -14.25
C LEU A 24 9.50 6.96 -14.26
N GLY A 25 9.21 5.77 -13.74
CA GLY A 25 10.05 4.58 -13.82
C GLY A 25 9.85 3.77 -15.10
N GLY A 26 8.96 4.20 -16.00
CA GLY A 26 8.65 3.56 -17.28
C GLY A 26 7.54 2.52 -17.23
N TRP A 27 6.75 2.45 -16.15
CA TRP A 27 5.64 1.52 -16.08
C TRP A 27 4.41 2.09 -16.78
N PRO A 28 3.68 1.32 -17.60
CA PRO A 28 2.39 1.74 -18.13
C PRO A 28 1.40 2.02 -17.00
N GLU A 29 0.59 3.07 -17.14
CA GLU A 29 -0.40 3.49 -16.14
C GLU A 29 -1.32 2.32 -15.72
N THR A 30 -1.82 1.55 -16.70
CA THR A 30 -2.66 0.37 -16.46
C THR A 30 -1.97 -0.68 -15.59
N THR A 31 -0.65 -0.87 -15.76
CA THR A 31 0.13 -1.80 -14.94
C THR A 31 0.23 -1.32 -13.50
N VAL A 32 0.44 -0.01 -13.29
CA VAL A 32 0.48 0.59 -11.95
C VAL A 32 -0.88 0.42 -11.26
N VAL A 33 -1.97 0.75 -11.94
CA VAL A 33 -3.34 0.65 -11.40
C VAL A 33 -3.67 -0.78 -10.97
N ILE A 34 -3.46 -1.76 -11.85
CA ILE A 34 -3.80 -3.17 -11.55
C ILE A 34 -2.98 -3.70 -10.38
N ARG A 35 -1.68 -3.38 -10.30
CA ARG A 35 -0.83 -3.81 -9.17
C ARG A 35 -1.27 -3.20 -7.85
N PHE A 36 -1.68 -1.94 -7.85
CA PHE A 36 -2.22 -1.29 -6.65
C PHE A 36 -3.55 -1.91 -6.23
N TRP A 37 -4.42 -2.33 -7.17
CA TRP A 37 -5.62 -3.09 -6.82
C TRP A 37 -5.31 -4.43 -6.16
N ILE A 38 -4.31 -5.16 -6.66
CA ILE A 38 -3.86 -6.41 -6.05
C ILE A 38 -3.38 -6.16 -4.61
N LEU A 39 -2.55 -5.14 -4.39
CA LEU A 39 -2.09 -4.76 -3.05
C LEU A 39 -3.26 -4.38 -2.12
N THR A 40 -4.24 -3.61 -2.62
CA THR A 40 -5.46 -3.30 -1.88
C THR A 40 -6.24 -4.57 -1.53
N GLY A 41 -6.41 -5.49 -2.47
CA GLY A 41 -7.09 -6.77 -2.24
C GLY A 41 -6.41 -7.62 -1.17
N ILE A 42 -5.06 -7.69 -1.18
CA ILE A 42 -4.28 -8.36 -0.14
C ILE A 42 -4.50 -7.68 1.22
N GLY A 43 -4.45 -6.35 1.28
CA GLY A 43 -4.69 -5.59 2.51
C GLY A 43 -6.08 -5.84 3.09
N VAL A 44 -7.12 -5.86 2.25
CA VAL A 44 -8.50 -6.18 2.64
C VAL A 44 -8.60 -7.62 3.17
N ALA A 45 -8.04 -8.59 2.44
CA ALA A 45 -8.06 -9.99 2.87
C ALA A 45 -7.34 -10.20 4.21
N LEU A 46 -6.19 -9.56 4.42
CA LEU A 46 -5.46 -9.60 5.69
C LEU A 46 -6.27 -8.97 6.82
N GLY A 47 -6.88 -7.80 6.60
CA GLY A 47 -7.71 -7.13 7.60
C GLY A 47 -8.91 -7.98 8.02
N LEU A 48 -9.62 -8.56 7.05
CA LEU A 48 -10.74 -9.47 7.31
C LEU A 48 -10.29 -10.74 8.03
N GLY A 49 -9.18 -11.35 7.60
CA GLY A 49 -8.64 -12.55 8.22
C GLY A 49 -8.24 -12.31 9.67
N LEU A 50 -7.55 -11.22 9.97
CA LEU A 50 -7.18 -10.84 11.34
C LEU A 50 -8.41 -10.57 12.21
N PHE A 51 -9.40 -9.85 11.68
CA PHE A 51 -10.65 -9.58 12.40
C PHE A 51 -11.40 -10.86 12.75
N TYR A 52 -11.60 -11.77 11.78
CA TYR A 52 -12.32 -13.02 12.03
C TYR A 52 -11.53 -13.97 12.94
N ALA A 53 -10.19 -14.01 12.83
CA ALA A 53 -9.37 -14.81 13.73
C ALA A 53 -9.49 -14.32 15.19
N ASP A 54 -9.48 -13.00 15.41
CA ASP A 54 -9.69 -12.41 16.73
C ASP A 54 -11.12 -12.66 17.24
N PHE A 55 -12.13 -12.48 16.38
CA PHE A 55 -13.53 -12.75 16.71
C PHE A 55 -13.76 -14.19 17.18
N LEU A 56 -13.27 -15.19 16.41
CA LEU A 56 -13.41 -16.60 16.77
C LEU A 56 -12.67 -16.97 18.06
N ARG A 57 -11.53 -16.31 18.34
CA ARG A 57 -10.79 -16.47 19.60
C ARG A 57 -11.57 -15.88 20.78
N LEU A 58 -12.21 -14.72 20.61
CA LEU A 58 -13.01 -14.09 21.66
C LEU A 58 -14.28 -14.88 21.98
N GLU A 59 -14.88 -15.53 20.97
CA GLU A 59 -16.02 -16.43 21.15
C GLU A 59 -15.63 -17.82 21.71
N GLY A 60 -14.34 -18.09 21.90
CA GLY A 60 -13.84 -19.37 22.43
C GLY A 60 -14.03 -20.55 21.47
N ILE A 61 -14.24 -20.28 20.18
CA ILE A 61 -14.36 -21.28 19.12
C ILE A 61 -12.97 -21.78 18.70
N LEU A 62 -11.96 -20.90 18.78
CA LEU A 62 -10.53 -21.18 18.62
C LEU A 62 -9.80 -20.99 19.95
#